data_AF-A0ABD0MY23-F1
#
_entry.id   AF-A0ABD0MY23-F1
#
_cell.length_a   1.000
_cell.length_b   1.000
_cell.length_c   1.000
_cell.angle_alpha   90.00
_cell.angle_beta   90.00
_cell.angle_gamma   90.00
#
_symmetry.space_group_name_H-M   'P 1'
#
loop_
_entity.id
_entity.type
_entity.pdbx_description
1 polymer ?
#
loop_
_entity_poly.entity_id
_entity_poly.type
_entity_poly.pdbx_seq_one_letter_code
_entity_poly.pdbx_strand_id
1 'polypeptide(L)' 'LCGCNLTAQSCESLSRALQSSNSNILRELDLSNNDLQDFGVKLLFDGLKSPNCQLEIL' A
#
# COMPACT_ATOMS: atom_id res chain seq x y z
N LEU A 1 9.53 1.29 -0.57
CA LEU A 1 9.56 -0.17 -0.90
C LEU A 1 9.84 -0.37 -2.39
N CYS A 2 10.68 0.46 -2.99
CA CYS A 2 11.04 0.35 -4.40
C CYS A 2 11.82 -0.96 -4.65
N GLY A 3 11.46 -1.70 -5.71
CA GLY A 3 12.22 -2.88 -6.16
C GLY A 3 12.33 -4.01 -5.13
N CYS A 4 11.32 -4.18 -4.27
CA CYS A 4 11.33 -5.12 -3.15
C CYS A 4 10.72 -6.49 -3.48
N ASN A 5 10.39 -6.77 -4.74
CA ASN A 5 9.72 -8.00 -5.19
C ASN A 5 8.48 -8.35 -4.35
N LEU A 6 7.60 -7.36 -4.18
CA LEU A 6 6.39 -7.52 -3.36
C LEU A 6 5.51 -8.66 -3.88
N THR A 7 5.12 -9.54 -2.96
CA THR A 7 4.21 -10.66 -3.26
C THR A 7 2.75 -10.26 -3.03
N ALA A 8 1.81 -11.10 -3.44
CA ALA A 8 0.39 -10.97 -3.10
C ALA A 8 0.17 -10.84 -1.58
N GLN A 9 0.87 -11.64 -0.77
CA GLN A 9 0.79 -11.60 0.69
C GLN A 9 1.37 -10.29 1.26
N SER A 10 2.44 -9.76 0.65
CA SER A 10 3.00 -8.46 1.01
C SER A 10 2.00 -7.34 0.73
N CYS A 11 1.29 -7.38 -0.41
CA CYS A 11 0.24 -6.41 -0.76
C CYS A 11 -0.93 -6.46 0.22
N GLU A 12 -1.36 -7.65 0.65
CA GLU A 12 -2.41 -7.80 1.67
C GLU A 12 -1.99 -7.21 3.02
N SER A 13 -0.74 -7.44 3.41
CA SER A 13 -0.16 -6.91 4.66
C SER A 13 -0.05 -5.38 4.61
N LEU A 14 0.39 -4.83 3.48
CA LEU A 14 0.43 -3.38 3.23
C LEU A 14 -0.97 -2.77 3.26
N SER A 15 -1.95 -3.40 2.62
CA SER A 15 -3.34 -2.95 2.67
C SER A 15 -3.85 -2.88 4.11
N ARG A 16 -3.58 -3.90 4.93
CA ARG A 16 -3.93 -3.87 6.37
C ARG A 16 -3.23 -2.73 7.12
N ALA A 17 -1.96 -2.47 6.81
CA ALA A 17 -1.21 -1.37 7.43
C ALA A 17 -1.82 0.00 7.05
N LEU A 18 -2.21 0.19 5.79
CA LEU A 18 -2.89 1.40 5.29
C LEU A 18 -4.28 1.60 5.90
N GLN A 19 -4.95 0.52 6.31
CA GLN A 19 -6.24 0.60 7.00
C GLN A 19 -6.10 0.88 8.50
N SER A 20 -4.92 0.61 9.09
CA SER A 20 -4.70 0.79 10.51
C SER A 20 -4.85 2.26 10.93
N SER A 21 -5.18 2.48 12.21
CA SER A 21 -5.31 3.83 12.79
C SER A 21 -4.02 4.64 12.72
N ASN A 22 -2.87 3.98 12.61
CA ASN A 22 -1.55 4.60 12.53
C ASN A 22 -1.16 4.98 11.10
N SER A 23 -1.97 4.66 10.08
CA SER A 23 -1.67 5.05 8.68
C SER A 23 -1.70 6.56 8.45
N ASN A 24 -2.27 7.33 9.37
CA ASN A 24 -2.38 8.79 9.31
C ASN A 24 -1.03 9.52 9.38
N ILE A 25 0.04 8.85 9.86
CA ILE A 25 1.39 9.43 9.86
C ILE A 25 2.14 9.21 8.54
N LEU A 26 1.67 8.26 7.72
CA LEU A 26 2.33 7.91 6.46
C LEU A 26 1.87 8.87 5.35
N ARG A 27 2.80 9.72 4.90
CA ARG A 27 2.55 10.73 3.85
C ARG A 27 3.05 10.32 2.47
N GLU A 28 4.07 9.47 2.43
CA GLU A 28 4.70 9.04 1.19
C GLU A 28 4.96 7.53 1.23
N LEU A 29 4.66 6.84 0.14
CA LEU A 29 4.92 5.41 0.00
C LEU A 29 5.39 5.09 -1.41
N ASP A 30 6.69 4.95 -1.62
CA ASP A 30 7.23 4.55 -2.92
C ASP A 30 7.13 3.03 -3.14
N LEU A 31 6.32 2.62 -4.12
CA LEU A 31 6.17 1.23 -4.57
C LEU A 31 6.76 0.97 -5.97
N SER A 32 7.50 1.93 -6.52
CA SER A 32 8.07 1.83 -7.88
C SER A 32 8.96 0.58 -8.06
N ASN A 33 9.13 0.15 -9.31
CA ASN A 33 9.92 -1.04 -9.67
C ASN A 33 9.44 -2.35 -9.00
N ASN A 34 8.17 -2.44 -8.60
CA ASN A 34 7.54 -3.71 -8.24
C ASN A 34 6.50 -4.10 -9.29
N ASP A 35 6.52 -5.35 -9.73
CA ASP A 35 5.42 -5.92 -10.52
C ASP A 35 4.31 -6.40 -9.58
N LEU A 36 3.37 -5.49 -9.29
CA LEU A 36 2.27 -5.75 -8.36
C LEU A 36 1.15 -6.61 -8.97
N GLN A 37 1.11 -6.68 -10.31
CA GLN A 37 0.00 -7.24 -11.09
C GLN A 37 -1.37 -6.65 -10.69
N ASP A 38 -2.44 -7.06 -11.37
CA ASP A 38 -3.78 -6.52 -11.10
C ASP A 38 -4.26 -6.82 -9.67
N PHE A 39 -3.87 -7.99 -9.15
CA PHE A 39 -4.27 -8.42 -7.81
C PHE A 39 -3.64 -7.56 -6.70
N GLY A 40 -2.33 -7.31 -6.77
CA GLY A 40 -1.63 -6.50 -5.78
C GLY A 40 -2.11 -5.05 -5.79
N VAL A 41 -2.32 -4.48 -6.99
CA VAL A 41 -2.89 -3.13 -7.15
C VAL A 41 -4.27 -3.04 -6.52
N LYS A 42 -5.16 -4.02 -6.76
CA LYS A 42 -6.51 -4.02 -6.19
C LYS A 42 -6.49 -4.03 -4.65
N LEU A 43 -5.65 -4.89 -4.04
CA LEU A 43 -5.51 -4.96 -2.60
C LEU A 43 -5.04 -3.62 -2.01
N LEU A 44 -3.99 -3.03 -2.60
CA LEU A 44 -3.46 -1.75 -2.12
C LEU A 44 -4.49 -0.63 -2.30
N PHE A 45 -5.20 -0.60 -3.42
CA PHE A 45 -6.27 0.38 -3.67
C PHE A 45 -7.40 0.30 -2.63
N ASP A 46 -7.77 -0.90 -2.19
CA ASP A 46 -8.73 -1.08 -1.11
C ASP A 46 -8.17 -0.60 0.24
N GLY A 47 -6.87 -0.75 0.48
CA GLY A 47 -6.16 -0.16 1.62
C GLY A 47 -6.21 1.36 1.66
N LEU A 48 -5.98 2.01 0.52
CA LEU A 48 -5.95 3.48 0.37
C LEU A 48 -7.31 4.15 0.59
N LYS A 49 -8.42 3.43 0.40
CA LYS A 49 -9.77 3.94 0.68
C LYS A 49 -10.06 4.16 2.17
N SER A 50 -9.17 3.68 3.04
CA SER A 50 -9.28 3.90 4.47
C SER A 50 -9.34 5.40 4.79
N PRO A 51 -10.29 5.86 5.63
CA PRO A 51 -10.34 7.26 6.05
C PRO A 51 -9.12 7.66 6.90
N ASN A 52 -8.37 6.68 7.42
CA ASN A 52 -7.15 6.92 8.19
C ASN A 52 -5.94 7.16 7.28
N CYS A 53 -6.02 6.78 6.00
CA CYS A 53 -4.92 6.93 5.06
C CYS A 53 -4.78 8.41 4.67
N GLN A 54 -3.60 8.98 4.92
CA GLN A 54 -3.27 10.36 4.58
C GLN A 54 -2.06 10.43 3.64
N LEU A 55 -1.92 9.41 2.79
CA LEU A 55 -0.90 9.40 1.74
C LEU A 55 -1.13 10.55 0.78
N GLU A 56 -0.10 11.36 0.58
CA GLU A 56 -0.05 12.47 -0.36
C GLU A 56 0.70 12.08 -1.64
N ILE A 57 1.68 11.18 -1.51
CA ILE A 57 2.50 10.66 -2.61
C ILE A 57 2.53 9.14 -2.56
N LEU A 58 2.25 8.51 -3.71
CA LEU A 58 2.29 7.06 -3.93
C LEU A 58 3.05 6.75 -5.22
#